data_AF-A0A3Q0DZS5-F1
#
_entry.id   AF-A0A3Q0DZS5-F1
#
_cell.length_a   1.000
_cell.length_b   1.000
_cell.length_c   1.000
_cell.angle_alpha   90.00
_cell.angle_beta   90.00
_cell.angle_gamma   90.00
#
_symmetry.space_group_name_H-M   'P 1'
#
loop_
_entity.id
_entity.type
_entity.pdbx_description
1 polymer ?
#
loop_
_entity_poly.entity_id
_entity_poly.type
_entity_poly.pdbx_seq_one_letter_code
_entity_poly.pdbx_strand_id
1 'polypeptide(L)'
;MNQRSARRARRRNYKAREALGGRGFPPEEGAPRRGRSPKGIVGEGRFPFRLAAAIRRAEAGDLYSCIRLRSPSSSAIRAGGPCVLEDTPASYPRLCPGYVIYRIRVRRGGRKRPVPKGATYGKPVHHGVNQLKFARSLQSVAEERAGRHCGALRVLNSYWVGEDSTYKFFEVILIDPFHKAIRRNPDTQWITKPVHKHREMRGLTSAGRKSRGLGKGHKFHHTIGGSRRAAWRRRNTLQLHRYR
;
A
#
# COMPACT_ATOMS: atom_id res chain seq x y z
N MET A 1 -18.07 -63.23 32.80
CA MET A 1 -17.23 -62.23 33.50
C MET A 1 -18.14 -61.34 34.35
N ASN A 2 -17.97 -61.37 35.67
CA ASN A 2 -19.05 -61.16 36.64
C ASN A 2 -19.34 -59.67 36.95
N GLN A 3 -20.61 -59.34 37.23
CA GLN A 3 -21.21 -57.98 37.32
C GLN A 3 -20.65 -57.04 38.41
N ARG A 4 -19.60 -57.42 39.15
CA ARG A 4 -18.99 -56.61 40.22
C ARG A 4 -17.93 -55.60 39.73
N SER A 5 -17.32 -55.81 38.56
CA SER A 5 -16.34 -54.87 37.98
C SER A 5 -16.99 -53.63 37.36
N ALA A 6 -18.18 -53.76 36.77
CA ALA A 6 -18.91 -52.68 36.13
C ALA A 6 -19.49 -51.63 37.12
N ARG A 7 -19.81 -52.04 38.36
CA ARG A 7 -20.31 -51.13 39.42
C ARG A 7 -19.21 -50.26 40.05
N ARG A 8 -17.95 -50.71 40.03
CA ARG A 8 -16.80 -49.97 40.62
C ARG A 8 -16.29 -48.85 39.69
N ALA A 9 -16.43 -49.02 38.37
CA ALA A 9 -16.11 -47.99 37.38
C ALA A 9 -17.13 -46.85 37.35
N ARG A 10 -18.42 -47.13 37.61
CA ARG A 10 -19.49 -46.11 37.64
C ARG A 10 -19.45 -45.20 38.87
N ARG A 11 -18.94 -45.67 40.02
CA ARG A 11 -18.82 -44.85 41.25
C ARG A 11 -17.66 -43.84 41.23
N ARG A 12 -16.63 -44.03 40.40
CA ARG A 12 -15.53 -43.04 40.27
C ARG A 12 -15.90 -41.82 39.43
N ASN A 13 -16.87 -41.95 38.51
CA ASN A 13 -17.25 -40.86 37.61
C ASN A 13 -18.36 -39.92 38.14
N TYR A 14 -19.01 -40.24 39.26
CA TYR A 14 -20.02 -39.36 39.87
C TYR A 14 -19.41 -38.33 40.83
N LYS A 15 -18.34 -38.69 41.54
CA LYS A 15 -17.71 -37.81 42.56
C LYS A 15 -16.86 -36.66 41.99
N ALA A 16 -16.54 -36.69 40.70
CA ALA A 16 -15.82 -35.60 40.03
C ALA A 16 -16.75 -34.51 39.46
N ARG A 17 -18.08 -34.72 39.51
CA ARG A 17 -19.08 -33.80 38.95
C ARG A 17 -19.81 -32.95 39.99
N GLU A 18 -19.62 -33.18 41.28
CA GLU A 18 -20.30 -32.45 42.38
C GLU A 18 -19.47 -31.32 43.01
N ALA A 19 -18.24 -31.07 42.56
CA ALA A 19 -17.33 -30.11 43.21
C ALA A 19 -17.46 -28.65 42.76
N LEU A 20 -18.40 -28.30 41.86
CA LEU A 20 -18.59 -26.91 41.42
C LEU A 20 -20.09 -26.61 41.21
N GLY A 21 -20.79 -26.35 42.30
CA GLY A 21 -22.18 -25.88 42.29
C GLY A 21 -22.32 -24.36 42.23
N GLY A 22 -23.30 -23.89 41.44
CA GLY A 22 -24.27 -22.86 41.86
C GLY A 22 -24.12 -21.43 41.34
N ARG A 23 -25.07 -20.98 40.50
CA ARG A 23 -26.12 -19.95 40.75
C ARG A 23 -26.71 -19.44 39.40
N GLY A 24 -28.03 -19.27 39.33
CA GLY A 24 -28.81 -19.17 38.08
C GLY A 24 -29.13 -17.76 37.54
N PHE A 25 -29.80 -17.73 36.37
CA PHE A 25 -30.73 -16.73 35.77
C PHE A 25 -31.28 -17.32 34.43
N PRO A 26 -32.39 -16.83 33.81
CA PRO A 26 -33.47 -17.61 33.19
C PRO A 26 -33.38 -17.64 31.63
N PRO A 27 -34.34 -18.25 30.88
CA PRO A 27 -34.14 -18.68 29.50
C PRO A 27 -34.51 -17.61 28.48
N GLU A 28 -33.70 -17.46 27.42
CA GLU A 28 -34.14 -16.85 26.15
C GLU A 28 -33.60 -17.64 24.96
N GLU A 29 -34.57 -18.14 24.18
CA GLU A 29 -34.64 -18.37 22.73
C GLU A 29 -33.35 -18.65 21.93
N GLY A 30 -33.36 -19.83 21.29
CA GLY A 30 -32.30 -20.29 20.41
C GLY A 30 -32.30 -19.60 19.04
N ALA A 31 -31.12 -19.08 18.67
CA ALA A 31 -30.72 -18.85 17.28
C ALA A 31 -29.39 -19.58 16.99
N PRO A 32 -29.20 -20.14 15.79
CA PRO A 32 -28.14 -21.13 15.53
C PRO A 32 -26.74 -20.50 15.47
N ARG A 33 -25.80 -21.10 16.20
CA ARG A 33 -24.37 -20.76 16.20
C ARG A 33 -23.75 -21.06 14.82
N ARG A 34 -23.41 -20.03 14.04
CA ARG A 34 -22.45 -20.15 12.94
C ARG A 34 -21.03 -20.06 13.47
N GLY A 35 -20.25 -21.12 13.29
CA GLY A 35 -18.82 -21.17 13.61
C GLY A 35 -18.05 -20.05 12.90
N ARG A 36 -17.18 -19.37 13.65
CA ARG A 36 -16.28 -18.34 13.12
C ARG A 36 -14.94 -19.00 12.79
N SER A 37 -14.81 -19.48 11.55
CA SER A 37 -13.50 -19.78 10.95
C SER A 37 -12.69 -18.48 10.79
N PRO A 38 -11.34 -18.53 10.85
CA PRO A 38 -10.50 -17.36 10.78
C PRO A 38 -10.63 -16.70 9.40
N LYS A 39 -11.19 -15.48 9.34
CA LYS A 39 -11.31 -14.73 8.10
C LYS A 39 -9.92 -14.36 7.60
N GLY A 40 -9.53 -15.00 6.50
CA GLY A 40 -8.41 -14.61 5.68
C GLY A 40 -8.55 -13.16 5.21
N ILE A 41 -7.39 -12.55 4.99
CA ILE A 41 -7.23 -11.24 4.35
C ILE A 41 -7.70 -11.40 2.91
N VAL A 42 -8.99 -11.19 2.67
CA VAL A 42 -9.57 -11.02 1.34
C VAL A 42 -10.17 -9.63 1.30
N GLY A 43 -9.37 -8.70 0.78
CA GLY A 43 -9.76 -7.31 0.52
C GLY A 43 -9.51 -6.97 -0.93
N GLU A 44 -9.92 -7.85 -1.85
CA GLU A 44 -10.26 -7.39 -3.20
C GLU A 44 -11.57 -6.61 -3.08
N GLY A 45 -11.46 -5.32 -2.75
CA GLY A 45 -12.58 -4.40 -2.81
C GLY A 45 -12.95 -4.19 -4.27
N ARG A 46 -14.06 -4.81 -4.71
CA ARG A 46 -14.82 -4.34 -5.85
C ARG A 46 -15.09 -2.85 -5.64
N PHE A 47 -14.46 -2.03 -6.49
CA PHE A 47 -14.79 -0.61 -6.60
C PHE A 47 -16.32 -0.48 -6.78
N PRO A 48 -17.04 0.30 -5.96
CA PRO A 48 -18.44 0.54 -6.23
C PRO A 48 -18.54 1.26 -7.57
N PHE A 49 -19.19 0.60 -8.52
CA PHE A 49 -19.49 1.02 -9.90
C PHE A 49 -20.16 2.40 -10.02
N ARG A 50 -20.52 3.05 -8.90
CA ARG A 50 -21.17 4.35 -8.84
C ARG A 50 -20.20 5.54 -8.91
N LEU A 51 -18.92 5.39 -8.56
CA LEU A 51 -17.95 6.50 -8.59
C LEU A 51 -17.39 6.78 -9.99
N ALA A 52 -17.32 5.76 -10.85
CA ALA A 52 -16.89 5.95 -12.24
C ALA A 52 -17.84 6.86 -13.03
N ALA A 53 -19.08 7.05 -12.56
CA ALA A 53 -20.08 7.90 -13.20
C ALA A 53 -19.98 9.39 -12.79
N ALA A 54 -19.53 9.71 -11.58
CA ALA A 54 -19.42 11.10 -11.11
C ALA A 54 -18.23 11.84 -11.74
N ILE A 55 -17.07 11.18 -11.86
CA ILE A 55 -15.90 11.69 -12.59
C ILE A 55 -16.19 11.78 -14.10
N ARG A 56 -17.10 10.94 -14.62
CA ARG A 56 -17.62 11.02 -16.00
C ARG A 56 -18.70 12.10 -16.21
N ARG A 57 -19.22 12.72 -15.15
CA ARG A 57 -20.34 13.68 -15.19
C ARG A 57 -19.96 15.13 -14.88
N ALA A 58 -18.72 15.39 -14.48
CA ALA A 58 -18.25 16.77 -14.44
C ALA A 58 -17.95 17.19 -15.89
N GLU A 59 -18.76 18.09 -16.42
CA GLU A 59 -18.56 18.67 -17.74
C GLU A 59 -17.13 19.22 -17.84
N ALA A 60 -16.47 18.95 -18.96
CA ALA A 60 -15.03 19.22 -19.14
C ALA A 60 -14.62 20.68 -18.84
N GLY A 61 -15.57 21.62 -18.86
CA GLY A 61 -15.36 23.05 -18.55
C GLY A 61 -15.08 23.35 -17.06
N ASP A 62 -15.84 22.77 -16.14
CA ASP A 62 -15.68 23.03 -14.69
C ASP A 62 -14.44 22.35 -14.10
N LEU A 63 -14.07 21.18 -14.62
CA LEU A 63 -12.81 20.55 -14.27
C LEU A 63 -11.61 21.34 -14.79
N TYR A 64 -11.70 21.96 -15.98
CA TYR A 64 -10.62 22.78 -16.52
C TYR A 64 -10.45 24.11 -15.76
N SER A 65 -11.54 24.75 -15.32
CA SER A 65 -11.46 25.99 -14.55
C SER A 65 -10.82 25.77 -13.18
N CYS A 66 -11.20 24.70 -12.47
CA CYS A 66 -10.65 24.41 -11.14
C CYS A 66 -9.20 23.87 -11.17
N ILE A 67 -8.80 23.14 -12.22
CA ILE A 67 -7.40 22.72 -12.41
C ILE A 67 -6.53 23.93 -12.79
N ARG A 68 -7.01 24.81 -13.69
CA ARG A 68 -6.27 25.99 -14.14
C ARG A 68 -6.10 27.04 -13.03
N LEU A 69 -7.13 27.31 -12.24
CA LEU A 69 -7.06 28.27 -11.11
C LEU A 69 -6.24 27.76 -9.92
N ARG A 70 -5.98 26.44 -9.85
CA ARG A 70 -5.29 25.80 -8.72
C ARG A 70 -4.01 25.06 -9.12
N SER A 71 -3.52 25.37 -10.32
CA SER A 71 -2.25 24.90 -10.85
C SER A 71 -1.10 25.54 -10.07
N PRO A 72 -0.31 24.76 -9.31
CA PRO A 72 0.78 25.32 -8.53
C PRO A 72 1.84 25.93 -9.48
N SER A 73 2.18 27.20 -9.25
CA SER A 73 3.28 27.88 -9.94
C SER A 73 4.63 27.20 -9.68
N SER A 74 4.81 26.66 -8.47
CA SER A 74 5.98 25.88 -8.07
C SER A 74 5.78 24.37 -8.23
N SER A 75 6.88 23.61 -8.27
CA SER A 75 6.84 22.16 -8.53
C SER A 75 6.27 21.31 -7.39
N ALA A 76 6.28 21.83 -6.17
CA ALA A 76 5.75 21.20 -4.96
C ALA A 76 5.16 22.30 -4.06
N ILE A 77 3.87 22.20 -3.75
CA ILE A 77 3.17 23.13 -2.86
C ILE A 77 2.47 22.34 -1.76
N ARG A 78 2.54 22.85 -0.52
CA ARG A 78 1.73 22.32 0.58
C ARG A 78 0.27 22.64 0.30
N ALA A 79 -0.58 21.62 0.21
CA ALA A 79 -2.00 21.81 0.03
C ALA A 79 -2.64 22.21 1.38
N GLY A 80 -3.50 23.23 1.37
CA GLY A 80 -4.29 23.63 2.54
C GLY A 80 -5.33 22.59 2.95
N GLY A 81 -5.65 21.64 2.06
CA GLY A 81 -6.50 20.48 2.32
C GLY A 81 -6.57 19.57 1.08
N PRO A 82 -7.08 18.33 1.20
CA PRO A 82 -7.26 17.44 0.06
C PRO A 82 -8.32 18.02 -0.89
N CYS A 83 -8.00 18.09 -2.18
CA CYS A 83 -8.93 18.64 -3.17
C CYS A 83 -10.06 17.70 -3.56
N VAL A 84 -9.90 16.39 -3.34
CA VAL A 84 -10.98 15.42 -3.50
C VAL A 84 -11.29 14.86 -2.11
N LEU A 85 -12.48 15.16 -1.59
CA LEU A 85 -12.96 14.65 -0.30
C LEU A 85 -13.29 13.14 -0.36
N GLU A 86 -13.69 12.68 -1.55
CA GLU A 86 -14.23 11.33 -1.80
C GLU A 86 -13.16 10.28 -2.18
N ASP A 87 -12.05 10.68 -2.83
CA ASP A 87 -11.00 9.77 -3.29
C ASP A 87 -9.94 9.47 -2.21
N THR A 88 -9.91 10.25 -1.13
CA THR A 88 -9.25 9.79 0.10
C THR A 88 -10.13 8.70 0.70
N PRO A 89 -9.65 7.45 0.85
CA PRO A 89 -10.47 6.43 1.50
C PRO A 89 -10.88 6.97 2.87
N ALA A 90 -12.14 6.73 3.26
CA ALA A 90 -12.77 7.23 4.49
C ALA A 90 -11.96 6.98 5.79
N SER A 91 -10.89 6.19 5.70
CA SER A 91 -9.90 5.91 6.75
C SER A 91 -8.81 6.97 6.95
N TYR A 92 -8.71 8.03 6.13
CA TYR A 92 -7.75 9.12 6.36
C TYR A 92 -8.41 10.34 7.02
N PRO A 93 -8.31 10.47 8.35
CA PRO A 93 -8.96 11.57 9.04
C PRO A 93 -8.25 12.87 8.68
N ARG A 94 -9.02 13.80 8.10
CA ARG A 94 -8.65 15.22 7.93
C ARG A 94 -8.44 15.97 9.26
N LEU A 95 -8.46 15.29 10.41
CA LEU A 95 -8.49 15.92 11.72
C LEU A 95 -7.33 15.56 12.65
N CYS A 96 -6.45 14.62 12.27
CA CYS A 96 -5.34 14.24 13.15
C CYS A 96 -4.11 15.14 12.90
N PRO A 97 -3.61 15.85 13.94
CA PRO A 97 -2.34 16.55 13.86
C PRO A 97 -1.19 15.61 13.44
N GLY A 98 -0.31 16.07 12.55
CA GLY A 98 0.85 15.30 12.06
C GLY A 98 0.74 14.73 10.64
N TYR A 99 -0.39 14.92 9.96
CA TYR A 99 -0.54 14.63 8.52
C TYR A 99 -0.33 15.90 7.69
N VAL A 100 0.38 15.79 6.57
CA VAL A 100 0.62 16.88 5.63
C VAL A 100 0.39 16.39 4.20
N ILE A 101 -0.26 17.20 3.38
CA ILE A 101 -0.50 16.88 1.97
C ILE A 101 0.31 17.85 1.11
N TYR A 102 1.10 17.31 0.19
CA TYR A 102 1.83 18.07 -0.81
C TYR A 102 1.29 17.77 -2.19
N ARG A 103 1.02 18.81 -2.97
CA ARG A 103 0.67 18.70 -4.39
C ARG A 103 1.94 18.82 -5.22
N ILE A 104 2.16 17.85 -6.10
CA ILE A 104 3.36 17.75 -6.94
C ILE A 104 2.95 17.57 -8.38
N ARG A 105 3.57 18.38 -9.25
CA ARG A 105 3.44 18.21 -10.70
C ARG A 105 4.62 17.41 -11.25
N VAL A 106 4.32 16.50 -12.19
CA VAL A 106 5.32 15.72 -12.93
C VAL A 106 5.06 15.84 -14.42
N ARG A 107 6.10 16.08 -15.22
CA ARG A 107 5.98 16.15 -16.69
C ARG A 107 5.49 14.81 -17.23
N ARG A 108 4.54 14.87 -18.16
CA ARG A 108 4.03 13.70 -18.90
C ARG A 108 5.05 13.26 -19.95
N GLY A 109 4.88 12.04 -20.43
CA GLY A 109 5.69 11.47 -21.51
C GLY A 109 6.85 10.58 -21.05
N GLY A 110 7.61 10.10 -22.03
CA GLY A 110 8.83 9.32 -21.83
C GLY A 110 10.00 10.21 -21.42
N ARG A 111 11.15 9.57 -21.14
CA ARG A 111 12.40 10.29 -20.86
C ARG A 111 13.39 10.00 -21.96
N LYS A 112 13.91 11.04 -22.59
CA LYS A 112 15.02 10.95 -23.54
C LYS A 112 16.25 10.40 -22.81
N ARG A 113 17.02 9.53 -23.47
CA ARG A 113 18.34 9.15 -22.96
C ARG A 113 19.23 10.40 -22.88
N PRO A 114 19.91 10.66 -21.74
CA PRO A 114 20.85 11.77 -21.65
C PRO A 114 22.13 11.42 -22.40
N VAL A 115 22.16 11.70 -23.70
CA VAL A 115 23.35 11.54 -24.57
C VAL A 115 23.58 12.82 -25.38
N PRO A 116 24.83 13.31 -25.45
CA PRO A 116 25.15 14.44 -26.31
C PRO A 116 24.92 14.06 -27.78
N LYS A 117 24.20 14.92 -28.52
CA LYS A 117 23.88 14.74 -29.95
C LYS A 117 23.19 13.43 -30.34
N GLY A 118 22.73 12.61 -29.39
CA GLY A 118 22.15 11.29 -29.66
C GLY A 118 23.19 10.16 -29.84
N ALA A 119 24.48 10.45 -29.72
CA ALA A 119 25.54 9.47 -29.92
C ALA A 119 25.75 8.60 -28.67
N THR A 120 25.45 7.31 -28.76
CA THR A 120 25.60 6.35 -27.65
C THR A 120 26.91 5.55 -27.71
N TYR A 121 27.54 5.46 -28.89
CA TYR A 121 28.79 4.71 -29.14
C TYR A 121 28.76 3.26 -28.62
N GLY A 122 28.07 2.38 -29.35
CA GLY A 122 27.96 0.96 -28.97
C GLY A 122 27.24 0.11 -30.02
N LYS A 123 26.78 -1.07 -29.62
CA LYS A 123 26.00 -1.96 -30.51
C LYS A 123 24.70 -1.26 -30.97
N PRO A 124 24.24 -1.48 -32.23
CA PRO A 124 23.05 -0.82 -32.78
C PRO A 124 21.78 -0.92 -31.91
N VAL A 125 21.60 -2.04 -31.19
CA VAL A 125 20.49 -2.25 -30.25
C VAL A 125 20.40 -1.19 -29.14
N HIS A 126 21.50 -0.53 -28.79
CA HIS A 126 21.55 0.47 -27.72
C HIS A 126 21.44 1.91 -28.23
N HIS A 127 21.30 2.14 -29.53
CA HIS A 127 21.24 3.48 -30.14
C HIS A 127 19.88 4.18 -29.99
N GLY A 128 18.87 3.52 -29.41
CA GLY A 128 17.56 4.13 -29.16
C GLY A 128 17.61 5.28 -28.14
N VAL A 129 17.11 6.46 -28.52
CA VAL A 129 17.16 7.69 -27.67
C VAL A 129 15.78 8.22 -27.26
N ASN A 130 14.82 8.34 -28.20
CA ASN A 130 13.58 9.11 -27.98
C ASN A 130 12.41 8.31 -27.40
N GLN A 131 12.22 7.05 -27.83
CA GLN A 131 11.03 6.27 -27.50
C GLN A 131 11.15 5.45 -26.19
N LEU A 132 12.16 5.75 -25.37
CA LEU A 132 12.39 5.06 -24.10
C LEU A 132 11.32 5.41 -23.05
N LYS A 133 10.82 4.37 -22.38
CA LYS A 133 9.88 4.51 -21.25
C LYS A 133 10.62 4.38 -19.94
N PHE A 134 10.20 5.18 -18.95
CA PHE A 134 10.79 5.10 -17.62
C PHE A 134 10.29 3.84 -16.89
N ALA A 135 11.18 3.15 -16.18
CA ALA A 135 10.84 1.90 -15.49
C ALA A 135 9.85 2.08 -14.32
N ARG A 136 9.78 3.27 -13.73
CA ARG A 136 8.91 3.59 -12.59
C ARG A 136 7.72 4.42 -13.06
N SER A 137 6.61 4.36 -12.33
CA SER A 137 5.43 5.19 -12.62
C SER A 137 5.70 6.67 -12.32
N LEU A 138 5.00 7.58 -13.01
CA LEU A 138 5.06 9.01 -12.73
C LEU A 138 4.62 9.35 -11.30
N GLN A 139 3.70 8.56 -10.75
CA GLN A 139 3.27 8.65 -9.35
C GLN A 139 4.43 8.37 -8.38
N SER A 140 5.23 7.32 -8.62
CA SER A 140 6.41 7.02 -7.79
C SER A 140 7.48 8.12 -7.90
N VAL A 141 7.60 8.77 -9.06
CA VAL A 141 8.47 9.95 -9.22
C VAL A 141 7.96 11.14 -8.41
N ALA A 142 6.65 11.34 -8.33
CA ALA A 142 6.06 12.40 -7.50
C ALA A 142 6.36 12.15 -6.02
N GLU A 143 6.20 10.92 -5.53
CA GLU A 143 6.54 10.54 -4.16
C GLU A 143 8.02 10.81 -3.82
N GLU A 144 8.93 10.48 -4.74
CA GLU A 144 10.37 10.74 -4.56
C GLU A 144 10.68 12.25 -4.52
N ARG A 145 10.00 13.06 -5.34
CA ARG A 145 10.12 14.53 -5.27
C ARG A 145 9.63 15.06 -3.93
N ALA A 146 8.51 14.53 -3.42
CA ALA A 146 7.96 14.89 -2.11
C ALA A 146 8.94 14.56 -0.98
N GLY A 147 9.44 13.32 -0.97
CA GLY A 147 10.34 12.82 0.07
C GLY A 147 11.70 13.54 0.08
N ARG A 148 12.19 13.98 -1.09
CA ARG A 148 13.40 14.82 -1.17
C ARG A 148 13.16 16.24 -0.69
N HIS A 149 12.02 16.83 -1.03
CA HIS A 149 11.68 18.19 -0.58
C HIS A 149 11.42 18.23 0.93
N CYS A 150 10.73 17.21 1.46
CA CYS A 150 10.35 17.09 2.86
C CYS A 150 11.13 15.96 3.54
N GLY A 151 12.45 16.10 3.68
CA GLY A 151 13.32 15.05 4.22
C GLY A 151 13.01 14.61 5.66
N ALA A 152 12.42 15.51 6.48
CA ALA A 152 12.01 15.19 7.85
C ALA A 152 10.74 14.33 7.93
N LEU A 153 9.87 14.43 6.91
CA LEU A 153 8.58 13.75 6.87
C LEU A 153 8.73 12.38 6.19
N ARG A 154 7.71 11.53 6.36
CA ARG A 154 7.67 10.19 5.75
C ARG A 154 6.49 10.09 4.80
N VAL A 155 6.77 9.67 3.57
CA VAL A 155 5.73 9.42 2.57
C VAL A 155 4.91 8.22 3.00
N LEU A 156 3.59 8.35 3.01
CA LEU A 156 2.68 7.25 3.29
C LEU A 156 2.14 6.66 1.99
N ASN A 157 1.45 7.49 1.20
CA ASN A 157 0.86 7.13 -0.07
C ASN A 157 0.63 8.37 -0.94
N SER A 158 0.13 8.16 -2.16
CA SER A 158 -0.22 9.24 -3.08
C SER A 158 -1.46 8.89 -3.90
N TYR A 159 -2.12 9.89 -4.45
CA TYR A 159 -3.23 9.71 -5.40
C TYR A 159 -3.17 10.74 -6.54
N TRP A 160 -3.85 10.42 -7.63
CA TRP A 160 -3.98 11.28 -8.81
C TRP A 160 -5.07 12.32 -8.56
N VAL A 161 -4.81 13.56 -8.97
CA VAL A 161 -5.75 14.68 -8.81
C VAL A 161 -6.31 15.13 -10.15
N GLY A 162 -5.42 15.26 -11.13
CA GLY A 162 -5.76 15.84 -12.42
C GLY A 162 -4.59 15.70 -13.40
N GLU A 163 -4.88 15.90 -14.67
CA GLU A 163 -3.86 15.95 -15.72
C GLU A 163 -4.14 17.04 -16.74
N ASP A 164 -3.06 17.72 -17.15
CA ASP A 164 -3.04 18.64 -18.27
C ASP A 164 -2.33 17.97 -19.45
N SER A 165 -2.30 18.61 -20.62
CA SER A 165 -1.50 18.17 -21.77
C SER A 165 -0.02 17.91 -21.41
N THR A 166 0.58 18.76 -20.56
CA THR A 166 2.02 18.73 -20.26
C THR A 166 2.36 18.07 -18.92
N TYR A 167 1.48 18.15 -17.93
CA TYR A 167 1.74 17.72 -16.55
C TYR A 167 0.67 16.77 -16.01
N LYS A 168 1.07 15.91 -15.07
CA LYS A 168 0.17 15.17 -14.18
C LYS A 168 0.36 15.67 -12.76
N PHE A 169 -0.74 15.87 -12.06
CA PHE A 169 -0.75 16.32 -10.67
C PHE A 169 -1.07 15.15 -9.75
N PHE A 170 -0.27 15.04 -8.68
CA PHE A 170 -0.46 14.07 -7.62
C PHE A 170 -0.47 14.77 -6.28
N GLU A 171 -1.31 14.27 -5.39
CA GLU A 171 -1.26 14.63 -3.97
C GLU A 171 -0.57 13.50 -3.21
N VAL A 172 0.48 13.86 -2.48
CA VAL A 172 1.30 12.96 -1.69
C VAL A 172 1.01 13.21 -0.22
N ILE A 173 0.61 12.14 0.46
CA ILE A 173 0.31 12.14 1.88
C ILE A 173 1.62 11.85 2.62
N LEU A 174 2.01 12.79 3.48
CA LEU A 174 3.19 12.74 4.32
C LEU A 174 2.78 12.72 5.79
N ILE A 175 3.59 12.06 6.61
CA ILE A 175 3.43 11.97 8.06
C ILE A 175 4.68 12.55 8.73
N ASP A 176 4.48 13.34 9.78
CA ASP A 176 5.54 13.73 10.70
C ASP A 176 5.77 12.63 11.76
N PRO A 177 6.94 11.94 11.75
CA PRO A 177 7.23 10.90 12.73
C PRO A 177 7.50 11.43 14.15
N PHE A 178 7.77 12.73 14.33
CA PHE A 178 8.03 13.34 15.64
C PHE A 178 6.76 13.83 16.34
N HIS A 179 5.64 13.90 15.62
CA HIS A 179 4.39 14.38 16.16
C HIS A 179 3.77 13.41 17.18
N LYS A 180 3.36 13.91 18.35
CA LYS A 180 2.87 13.09 19.48
C LYS A 180 1.61 12.28 19.11
N ALA A 181 0.68 12.85 18.35
CA ALA A 181 -0.55 12.14 17.95
C ALA A 181 -0.27 10.90 17.09
N ILE A 182 0.75 10.96 16.22
CA ILE A 182 1.18 9.83 15.38
C ILE A 182 1.90 8.76 16.21
N ARG A 183 2.73 9.18 17.17
CA ARG A 183 3.47 8.24 18.01
C ARG A 183 2.60 7.48 19.01
N ARG A 184 1.50 8.09 19.47
CA ARG A 184 0.55 7.50 20.41
C ARG A 184 -0.47 6.58 19.72
N ASN A 185 -0.77 6.81 18.44
CA ASN A 185 -1.75 6.03 17.71
C ASN A 185 -1.14 4.69 17.21
N PRO A 186 -1.61 3.52 17.71
CA PRO A 186 -1.04 2.22 17.35
C PRO A 186 -1.14 1.89 15.85
N ASP A 187 -2.18 2.36 15.16
CA ASP A 187 -2.42 2.06 13.73
C ASP A 187 -1.41 2.74 12.80
N THR A 188 -0.81 3.84 13.26
CA THR A 188 0.09 4.68 12.44
C THR A 188 1.51 4.65 12.97
N GLN A 189 1.71 4.34 14.24
CA GLN A 189 3.01 4.30 14.92
C GLN A 189 4.04 3.44 14.18
N TRP A 190 3.63 2.38 13.48
CA TRP A 190 4.54 1.57 12.66
C TRP A 190 5.39 2.43 11.73
N ILE A 191 4.84 3.48 11.09
CA ILE A 191 5.54 4.34 10.13
C ILE A 191 6.74 5.06 10.76
N THR A 192 6.76 5.26 12.09
CA THR A 192 7.79 6.03 12.83
C THR A 192 9.08 5.25 13.07
N LYS A 193 9.05 3.91 12.97
CA LYS A 193 10.23 3.05 13.16
C LYS A 193 11.34 3.38 12.16
N PRO A 194 12.63 3.31 12.52
CA PRO A 194 13.74 3.73 11.65
C PRO A 194 13.81 2.95 10.33
N VAL A 195 13.33 1.70 10.30
CA VAL A 195 13.26 0.86 9.08
C VAL A 195 12.41 1.45 7.95
N HIS A 196 11.58 2.46 8.24
CA HIS A 196 10.66 3.08 7.28
C HIS A 196 11.11 4.46 6.78
N LYS A 197 12.35 4.88 7.07
CA LYS A 197 12.97 6.06 6.45
C LYS A 197 13.04 5.90 4.92
N HIS A 198 12.76 6.97 4.18
CA HIS A 198 12.83 7.02 2.70
C HIS A 198 12.28 5.77 1.99
N ARG A 199 11.03 5.40 2.30
CA ARG A 199 10.38 4.21 1.74
C ARG A 199 10.04 4.38 0.25
N GLU A 200 9.81 5.62 -0.17
CA GLU A 200 9.56 6.06 -1.55
C GLU A 200 10.77 5.80 -2.43
N MET A 201 11.99 6.09 -1.94
CA MET A 201 13.24 5.84 -2.69
C MET A 201 13.53 4.34 -2.84
N ARG A 202 13.06 3.53 -1.90
CA ARG A 202 13.18 2.07 -1.92
C ARG A 202 12.03 1.36 -2.66
N GLY A 203 11.05 2.11 -3.17
CA GLY A 203 9.89 1.57 -3.86
C GLY A 203 9.01 0.67 -2.98
N LEU A 204 8.82 1.04 -1.72
CA LEU A 204 7.98 0.34 -0.75
C LEU A 204 6.59 0.98 -0.58
N THR A 205 6.34 2.12 -1.23
CA THR A 205 5.02 2.74 -1.38
C THR A 205 4.14 1.90 -2.33
N SER A 206 2.83 2.16 -2.35
CA SER A 206 1.91 1.44 -3.24
C SER A 206 2.31 1.59 -4.72
N ALA A 207 2.67 2.82 -5.14
CA ALA A 207 3.11 3.12 -6.49
C ALA A 207 4.48 2.47 -6.81
N GLY A 208 5.43 2.53 -5.87
CA GLY A 208 6.74 1.90 -6.02
C GLY A 208 6.65 0.38 -6.14
N ARG A 209 5.82 -0.26 -5.31
CA ARG A 209 5.61 -1.73 -5.33
C ARG A 209 5.03 -2.23 -6.65
N LYS A 210 4.13 -1.48 -7.29
CA LYS A 210 3.56 -1.84 -8.60
C LYS A 210 4.65 -1.96 -9.67
N SER A 211 5.60 -1.01 -9.72
CA SER A 211 6.70 -1.03 -10.70
C SER A 211 7.67 -2.21 -10.53
N ARG A 212 7.76 -2.78 -9.32
CA ARG A 212 8.63 -3.93 -9.03
C ARG A 212 8.10 -5.25 -9.59
N GLY A 213 6.83 -5.30 -10.01
CA GLY A 213 6.19 -6.52 -10.50
C GLY A 213 6.16 -7.63 -9.46
N LEU A 214 5.90 -7.28 -8.19
CA LEU A 214 5.74 -8.26 -7.10
C LEU A 214 4.34 -8.87 -7.18
N GLY A 215 4.24 -10.19 -7.01
CA GLY A 215 2.97 -10.89 -6.97
C GLY A 215 3.14 -12.37 -6.64
N LYS A 216 2.03 -13.10 -6.64
CA LYS A 216 1.99 -14.55 -6.40
C LYS A 216 1.51 -15.27 -7.66
N GLY A 217 2.03 -16.46 -7.92
CA GLY A 217 1.66 -17.29 -9.06
C GLY A 217 2.70 -17.34 -10.18
N HIS A 218 2.44 -18.18 -11.19
CA HIS A 218 3.36 -18.48 -12.29
C HIS A 218 3.85 -17.24 -13.07
N LYS A 219 3.00 -16.21 -13.19
CA LYS A 219 3.33 -14.94 -13.87
C LYS A 219 4.42 -14.11 -13.17
N PHE A 220 4.68 -14.36 -11.88
CA PHE A 220 5.62 -13.56 -11.06
C PHE A 220 6.94 -14.27 -10.77
N HIS A 221 7.30 -15.27 -11.59
CA HIS A 221 8.50 -16.08 -11.41
C HIS A 221 9.80 -15.27 -11.43
N HIS A 222 9.83 -14.11 -12.10
CA HIS A 222 10.99 -13.21 -12.10
C HIS A 222 11.28 -12.56 -10.73
N THR A 223 10.35 -12.59 -9.77
CA THR A 223 10.49 -11.93 -8.46
C THR A 223 10.47 -12.88 -7.26
N ILE A 224 10.62 -14.19 -7.51
CA ILE A 224 10.68 -15.20 -6.44
C ILE A 224 11.87 -14.91 -5.52
N GLY A 225 11.61 -14.76 -4.21
CA GLY A 225 12.62 -14.30 -3.24
C GLY A 225 12.62 -12.78 -3.00
N GLY A 226 11.60 -12.05 -3.47
CA GLY A 226 11.30 -10.67 -3.08
C GLY A 226 11.77 -9.58 -4.04
N SER A 227 12.73 -9.84 -4.93
CA SER A 227 13.14 -8.91 -5.98
C SER A 227 13.71 -9.63 -7.20
N ARG A 228 13.72 -8.96 -8.36
CA ARG A 228 14.31 -9.52 -9.59
C ARG A 228 15.78 -9.87 -9.45
N ARG A 229 16.55 -9.01 -8.78
CA ARG A 229 17.98 -9.23 -8.54
C ARG A 229 18.23 -10.39 -7.56
N ALA A 230 17.41 -10.52 -6.52
CA ALA A 230 17.50 -11.67 -5.61
C ALA A 230 17.18 -12.98 -6.33
N ALA A 231 16.13 -13.00 -7.17
CA ALA A 231 15.78 -14.16 -7.98
C ALA A 231 16.90 -14.54 -8.96
N TRP A 232 17.51 -13.56 -9.62
CA TRP A 232 18.62 -13.77 -10.54
C TRP A 232 19.85 -14.32 -9.80
N ARG A 233 20.28 -13.72 -8.68
CA ARG A 233 21.43 -14.20 -7.90
C ARG A 233 21.25 -15.66 -7.50
N ARG A 234 20.10 -16.01 -6.90
CA ARG A 234 19.80 -17.39 -6.48
C ARG A 234 19.91 -18.41 -7.63
N ARG A 235 19.54 -18.03 -8.87
CA ARG A 235 19.62 -18.92 -10.04
C ARG A 235 21.02 -19.03 -10.63
N ASN A 236 21.85 -18.01 -10.47
CA ASN A 236 23.20 -17.96 -11.05
C ASN A 236 24.29 -18.30 -10.03
N THR A 237 23.92 -18.61 -8.78
CA THR A 237 24.85 -19.10 -7.76
C THR A 237 24.90 -20.62 -7.81
N LEU A 238 26.05 -21.16 -8.26
CA LEU A 238 26.35 -22.59 -8.17
C LEU A 238 26.36 -23.03 -6.70
N GLN A 239 25.54 -24.02 -6.35
CA GLN A 239 25.51 -24.57 -5.00
C GLN A 239 26.55 -25.68 -4.90
N LEU A 240 27.61 -25.44 -4.14
CA LEU A 240 28.67 -26.42 -3.88
C LEU A 240 28.52 -26.94 -2.46
N HIS A 241 27.88 -28.10 -2.33
CA HIS A 241 27.75 -28.79 -1.06
C HIS A 241 29.07 -29.49 -0.70
N ARG A 242 29.35 -29.61 0.60
CA ARG A 242 30.58 -30.24 1.12
C ARG A 242 30.74 -31.68 0.65
N TYR A 243 29.63 -32.41 0.58
CA TYR A 243 29.52 -33.73 0.01
C TYR A 243 28.62 -33.63 -1.22
N ARG A 244 29.03 -34.25 -2.33
CA ARG A 244 28.29 -34.27 -3.59
C ARG A 244 27.68 -35.62 -3.81
#